data_AF-B0JFT2-F1
#
_entry.id   AF-B0JFT2-F1
#
_cell.length_a   1.000
_cell.length_b   1.000
_cell.length_c   1.000
_cell.angle_alpha   90.00
_cell.angle_beta   90.00
_cell.angle_gamma   90.00
#
_symmetry.space_group_name_H-M   'P 1'
#
loop_
_entity.id
_entity.type
_entity.pdbx_description
1 polymer ?
#
loop_
_entity_poly.entity_id
_entity_poly.type
_entity_poly.pdbx_seq_one_letter_code
_entity_poly.pdbx_strand_id
1 'polypeptide(L)'
;MNGLTIPGLKELQKQTKGASEITVAILDGVVDTDHPCFNGADLTRLPTLVQHQATAGQMSTHGTHIASLIFAQPNSDIQGIAPQCRGLLVPVFSDDNRKLSQLDLLDFGQRKTDLRKTYANKI
;
A
#
# COMPACT_ATOMS: atom_id res chain seq x y z
N MET A 1 25.45 -4.99 6.86
CA MET A 1 24.15 -5.61 7.17
C MET A 1 23.82 -6.56 6.04
N ASN A 2 23.78 -7.87 6.30
CA ASN A 2 23.50 -8.88 5.28
C ASN A 2 22.01 -8.81 4.93
N GLY A 3 21.66 -7.94 3.98
CA GLY A 3 20.31 -7.85 3.46
C GLY A 3 19.91 -9.20 2.88
N LEU A 4 18.74 -9.71 3.28
CA LEU A 4 18.11 -10.89 2.69
C LEU A 4 18.11 -10.75 1.16
N THR A 5 19.03 -11.44 0.50
CA THR A 5 19.10 -11.45 -0.96
C THR A 5 18.11 -12.48 -1.48
N ILE A 6 16.99 -12.02 -2.03
CA ILE A 6 16.05 -12.86 -2.76
C ILE A 6 16.70 -13.21 -4.11
N PRO A 7 17.07 -14.48 -4.37
CA PRO A 7 17.69 -14.86 -5.63
C PRO A 7 16.79 -14.48 -6.81
N GLY A 8 17.37 -13.90 -7.87
CA GLY A 8 16.65 -13.47 -9.07
C GLY A 8 15.95 -12.10 -8.98
N LEU A 9 15.72 -11.54 -7.78
CA LEU A 9 15.01 -10.25 -7.65
C LEU A 9 15.76 -9.09 -8.32
N LYS A 10 17.09 -9.03 -8.13
CA LYS A 10 17.92 -8.00 -8.79
C LYS A 10 17.89 -8.10 -10.31
N GLU A 11 17.89 -9.31 -10.86
CA GLU A 11 17.83 -9.51 -12.31
C GLU A 11 16.46 -9.14 -12.87
N LEU A 12 15.38 -9.43 -12.15
CA LEU A 12 14.04 -8.96 -12.49
C LEU A 12 13.96 -7.42 -12.45
N GLN A 13 14.51 -6.80 -11.41
CA GLN A 13 14.51 -5.34 -11.24
C GLN A 13 15.36 -4.58 -12.28
N LYS A 14 16.28 -5.26 -12.97
CA LYS A 14 16.97 -4.72 -14.16
C LYS A 14 16.06 -4.71 -15.39
N GLN A 15 15.10 -5.63 -15.49
CA GLN A 15 14.15 -5.70 -16.59
C GLN A 15 12.98 -4.72 -16.39
N THR A 16 12.47 -4.60 -15.15
CA THR A 16 11.39 -3.67 -14.81
C THR A 16 11.38 -3.40 -13.31
N LYS A 17 10.97 -2.19 -12.89
CA LYS A 17 10.69 -1.87 -11.48
C LYS A 17 9.18 -1.69 -11.23
N GLY A 18 8.36 -2.27 -12.09
CA GLY A 18 6.92 -1.99 -12.18
C GLY A 18 6.59 -1.13 -13.39
N ALA A 19 5.29 -1.01 -13.65
CA ALA A 19 4.75 -0.22 -14.74
C ALA A 19 3.45 0.45 -14.26
N SER A 20 3.19 1.69 -14.67
CA SER A 20 2.10 2.50 -14.10
C SER A 20 0.71 1.97 -14.46
N GLU A 21 0.60 1.15 -15.51
CA GLU A 21 -0.61 0.41 -15.85
C GLU A 21 -0.95 -0.72 -14.87
N ILE A 22 0.03 -1.16 -14.06
CA ILE A 22 -0.18 -2.20 -13.05
C ILE A 22 -0.52 -1.54 -11.72
N THR A 23 -1.72 -1.83 -11.23
CA THR A 23 -2.22 -1.30 -9.95
C THR A 23 -2.13 -2.35 -8.85
N VAL A 24 -1.50 -1.98 -7.74
CA VAL A 24 -1.41 -2.80 -6.53
C VAL A 24 -2.17 -2.10 -5.41
N ALA A 25 -3.19 -2.76 -4.87
CA ALA A 25 -3.99 -2.22 -3.77
C ALA A 25 -3.48 -2.72 -2.42
N ILE A 26 -3.28 -1.81 -1.47
CA ILE A 26 -2.91 -2.09 -0.08
C ILE A 26 -4.13 -1.91 0.80
N LEU A 27 -4.55 -2.99 1.46
CA LEU A 27 -5.70 -3.03 2.36
C LEU A 27 -5.16 -3.20 3.78
N ASP A 28 -4.87 -2.07 4.43
CA ASP A 28 -4.21 -2.06 5.73
C ASP A 28 -4.66 -0.84 6.56
N GLY A 29 -3.87 -0.43 7.55
CA GLY A 29 -4.01 0.86 8.20
C GLY A 29 -3.72 2.03 7.26
N VAL A 30 -3.95 3.24 7.77
CA VAL A 30 -3.68 4.48 7.02
C VAL A 30 -2.18 4.60 6.79
N VAL A 31 -1.75 4.67 5.52
CA VAL A 31 -0.34 4.83 5.16
C VAL A 31 0.08 6.29 5.28
N ASP A 32 1.25 6.53 5.89
CA ASP A 32 1.92 7.82 5.85
C ASP A 32 2.57 8.04 4.47
N THR A 33 1.86 8.75 3.59
CA THR A 33 2.33 9.07 2.24
C THR A 33 3.35 10.21 2.20
N ASP A 34 3.50 10.97 3.29
CA ASP A 34 4.47 12.06 3.39
C ASP A 34 5.88 11.54 3.76
N HIS A 35 5.98 10.25 4.10
CA HIS A 35 7.25 9.60 4.38
C HIS A 35 8.19 9.69 3.16
N PRO A 36 9.47 10.11 3.33
CA PRO A 36 10.39 10.36 2.22
C PRO A 36 10.60 9.18 1.25
N CYS A 37 10.38 7.95 1.71
CA CYS A 37 10.50 6.76 0.86
C CYS A 37 9.45 6.71 -0.25
N PHE A 38 8.34 7.43 -0.14
CA PHE A 38 7.30 7.49 -1.16
C PHE A 38 7.43 8.71 -2.10
N ASN A 39 8.48 9.52 -1.97
CA ASN A 39 8.70 10.68 -2.84
C ASN A 39 8.85 10.28 -4.31
N GLY A 40 7.81 10.51 -5.11
CA GLY A 40 7.75 10.13 -6.52
C GLY A 40 6.98 8.83 -6.81
N ALA A 41 6.43 8.18 -5.78
CA ALA A 41 5.52 7.05 -5.95
C ALA A 41 4.13 7.54 -6.39
N ASP A 42 3.49 6.80 -7.30
CA ASP A 42 2.10 7.05 -7.72
C ASP A 42 1.13 6.39 -6.74
N LEU A 43 0.88 7.04 -5.60
CA LEU A 43 0.00 6.54 -4.54
C LEU A 43 -1.29 7.34 -4.46
N THR A 44 -2.42 6.65 -4.56
CA THR A 44 -3.75 7.24 -4.37
C THR A 44 -4.45 6.59 -3.20
N ARG A 45 -4.82 7.37 -2.18
CA ARG A 45 -5.71 6.92 -1.11
C ARG A 45 -7.17 6.98 -1.56
N LEU A 46 -7.90 5.89 -1.39
CA LEU A 46 -9.34 5.86 -1.58
C LEU A 46 -10.07 6.31 -0.32
N PRO A 47 -11.20 7.03 -0.46
CA PRO A 47 -12.03 7.37 0.67
C PRO A 47 -12.68 6.10 1.22
N THR A 48 -12.43 5.81 2.50
CA THR A 48 -13.06 4.74 3.27
C THR A 48 -13.70 5.30 4.53
N LEU A 49 -14.32 4.45 5.34
CA LEU A 49 -14.87 4.84 6.65
C LEU A 49 -13.76 5.25 7.64
N VAL A 50 -12.51 4.83 7.38
CA VAL A 50 -11.34 5.28 8.12
C VAL A 50 -10.85 6.58 7.48
N GLN A 51 -11.30 7.72 8.02
CA GLN A 51 -11.03 9.05 7.47
C GLN A 51 -9.83 9.76 8.11
N HIS A 52 -9.29 9.23 9.21
CA HIS A 52 -8.18 9.87 9.92
C HIS A 52 -6.89 9.90 9.09
N GLN A 53 -6.00 10.85 9.40
CA GLN A 53 -4.65 10.90 8.85
C GLN A 53 -3.80 9.76 9.41
N ALA A 54 -2.67 9.47 8.74
CA ALA A 54 -1.67 8.58 9.28
C ALA A 54 -1.19 9.14 10.64
N THR A 55 -1.03 8.27 11.62
CA THR A 55 -0.56 8.63 12.95
C THR A 55 0.71 7.83 13.29
N ALA A 56 1.34 8.11 14.43
CA ALA A 56 2.38 7.23 14.99
C ALA A 56 1.81 5.94 15.62
N GLY A 57 0.52 5.65 15.41
CA GLY A 57 -0.17 4.46 15.87
C GLY A 57 0.29 3.18 15.16
N GLN A 58 -0.08 2.05 15.76
CA GLN A 58 0.40 0.74 15.34
C GLN A 58 -0.10 0.35 13.94
N MET A 59 -1.35 0.65 13.59
CA MET A 59 -1.92 0.30 12.28
C MET A 59 -1.40 1.22 11.19
N SER A 60 -1.20 2.51 11.50
CA SER A 60 -0.57 3.44 10.57
C SER A 60 0.90 3.06 10.29
N THR A 61 1.65 2.69 11.33
CA THR A 61 3.02 2.17 11.18
C THR A 61 3.06 0.87 10.37
N HIS A 62 2.11 -0.04 10.63
CA HIS A 62 2.00 -1.30 9.90
C HIS A 62 1.71 -1.09 8.42
N GLY A 63 0.69 -0.30 8.09
CA GLY A 63 0.35 0.03 6.70
C GLY A 63 1.51 0.71 5.97
N THR A 64 2.18 1.65 6.62
CA THR A 64 3.36 2.35 6.07
C THR A 64 4.50 1.38 5.80
N HIS A 65 4.77 0.45 6.72
CA HIS A 65 5.78 -0.57 6.54
C HIS A 65 5.46 -1.47 5.33
N ILE A 66 4.24 -2.01 5.25
CA ILE A 66 3.80 -2.86 4.13
C ILE A 66 3.87 -2.12 2.79
N ALA A 67 3.39 -0.88 2.74
CA ALA A 67 3.47 -0.06 1.54
C ALA A 67 4.92 0.20 1.12
N SER A 68 5.84 0.41 2.07
CA SER A 68 7.26 0.65 1.78
C SER A 68 7.95 -0.55 1.13
N LEU A 69 7.58 -1.78 1.49
CA LEU A 69 8.13 -2.99 0.87
C LEU A 69 7.85 -3.05 -0.65
N ILE A 70 6.77 -2.41 -1.10
CA ILE A 70 6.32 -2.47 -2.49
C ILE A 70 6.73 -1.20 -3.23
N PHE A 71 6.41 -0.02 -2.67
CA PHE A 71 6.47 1.26 -3.39
C PHE A 71 7.63 2.17 -2.98
N ALA A 72 8.46 1.79 -2.01
CA ALA A 72 9.59 2.63 -1.59
C ALA A 72 10.54 2.87 -2.77
N GLN A 73 10.86 4.14 -2.98
CA GLN A 73 11.59 4.58 -4.16
C GLN A 73 13.07 4.19 -4.06
N PRO A 74 13.74 3.88 -5.19
CA PRO A 74 15.12 3.39 -5.21
C PRO A 74 16.16 4.33 -4.58
N ASN A 75 15.84 5.61 -4.42
CA ASN A 75 16.71 6.63 -3.82
C ASN A 75 16.45 6.83 -2.32
N SER A 76 15.62 5.99 -1.71
CA SER A 76 15.37 6.00 -0.27
C SER A 76 16.17 4.91 0.45
N ASP A 77 16.15 4.93 1.78
CA ASP A 77 16.81 3.91 2.62
C ASP A 77 16.21 2.50 2.44
N ILE A 78 15.03 2.41 1.80
CA ILE A 78 14.30 1.16 1.55
C ILE A 78 14.12 1.00 0.04
N GLN A 79 14.52 -0.14 -0.50
CA GLN A 79 14.26 -0.46 -1.91
C GLN A 79 12.99 -1.30 -2.03
N GLY A 80 11.92 -0.69 -2.55
CA GLY A 80 10.66 -1.38 -2.84
C GLY A 80 10.82 -2.44 -3.94
N ILE A 81 9.93 -3.43 -3.94
CA ILE A 81 9.88 -4.47 -4.96
C ILE A 81 9.43 -3.90 -6.31
N ALA A 82 8.41 -3.05 -6.32
CA ALA A 82 7.75 -2.53 -7.51
C ALA A 82 7.45 -1.01 -7.41
N PRO A 83 8.49 -0.16 -7.26
CA PRO A 83 8.32 1.27 -6.99
C PRO A 83 7.68 2.07 -8.13
N GLN A 84 7.60 1.53 -9.35
CA GLN A 84 7.01 2.19 -10.51
C GLN A 84 5.57 1.74 -10.82
N CYS A 85 5.00 0.83 -10.02
CA CYS A 85 3.58 0.48 -10.11
C CYS A 85 2.71 1.58 -9.49
N ARG A 86 1.45 1.64 -9.92
CA ARG A 86 0.44 2.48 -9.27
C ARG A 86 -0.02 1.82 -7.96
N GLY A 87 -0.03 2.57 -6.87
CA GLY A 87 -0.47 2.12 -5.55
C GLY A 87 -1.83 2.67 -5.18
N LEU A 88 -2.74 1.79 -4.78
CA LEU A 88 -4.08 2.15 -4.31
C LEU A 88 -4.18 1.85 -2.81
N LEU A 89 -4.25 2.87 -1.99
CA LEU A 89 -4.28 2.74 -0.54
C LEU A 89 -5.74 2.69 -0.07
N VAL A 90 -6.15 1.57 0.53
CA VAL A 90 -7.52 1.33 0.98
C VAL A 90 -7.49 1.07 2.49
N PRO A 91 -7.56 2.11 3.33
CA PRO A 91 -7.51 1.92 4.78
C PRO A 91 -8.75 1.14 5.25
N VAL A 92 -8.53 -0.06 5.80
CA VAL A 92 -9.58 -0.91 6.38
C VAL A 92 -9.41 -1.09 7.89
N PHE A 93 -8.28 -0.64 8.44
CA PHE A 93 -8.03 -0.63 9.88
C PHE A 93 -7.79 0.79 10.39
N SER A 94 -8.31 1.09 11.58
CA SER A 94 -8.00 2.32 12.32
C SER A 94 -7.11 2.01 13.53
N ASP A 95 -6.27 2.96 13.93
CA ASP A 95 -5.45 2.83 15.15
C ASP A 95 -6.31 2.62 16.42
N ASP A 96 -7.56 3.11 16.41
CA ASP A 96 -8.50 3.04 17.53
C ASP A 96 -9.18 1.67 17.72
N ASN A 97 -9.15 0.77 16.72
CA ASN A 97 -9.89 -0.49 16.77
C ASN A 97 -9.09 -1.66 16.19
N ARG A 98 -8.47 -2.45 17.07
CA ARG A 98 -7.52 -3.53 16.72
C ARG A 98 -8.17 -4.83 16.25
N LYS A 99 -9.50 -4.91 16.18
CA LYS A 99 -10.18 -6.15 15.81
C LYS A 99 -10.87 -5.97 14.46
N LEU A 100 -10.42 -6.73 13.46
CA LEU A 100 -11.29 -7.15 12.38
C LEU A 100 -12.47 -7.89 13.00
N SER A 101 -13.66 -7.29 12.99
CA SER A 101 -14.83 -8.13 13.12
C SER A 101 -14.99 -8.93 11.82
N GLN A 102 -15.47 -10.16 11.89
CA GLN A 102 -15.76 -10.94 10.68
C GLN A 102 -16.80 -10.23 9.78
N LEU A 103 -17.56 -9.28 10.33
CA LEU A 103 -18.42 -8.37 9.60
C LEU A 103 -17.62 -7.36 8.76
N ASP A 104 -16.49 -6.83 9.22
CA ASP A 104 -15.67 -5.89 8.45
C ASP A 104 -15.04 -6.58 7.21
N LEU A 105 -14.66 -7.86 7.35
CA LEU A 105 -14.19 -8.70 6.24
C LEU A 105 -15.31 -9.07 5.25
N LEU A 106 -16.54 -9.31 5.74
CA LEU A 106 -17.70 -9.61 4.89
C LEU A 106 -18.26 -8.37 4.19
N ASP A 107 -18.29 -7.23 4.88
CA ASP A 107 -18.60 -5.91 4.30
C ASP A 107 -17.54 -5.54 3.25
N PHE A 108 -16.29 -5.98 3.44
CA PHE A 108 -15.25 -5.89 2.43
C PHE A 108 -15.44 -6.86 1.24
N GLY A 109 -15.91 -8.10 1.48
CA GLY A 109 -16.25 -9.05 0.42
C GLY A 109 -17.33 -8.51 -0.53
N GLN A 110 -18.35 -7.84 0.01
CA GLN A 110 -19.35 -7.08 -0.76
C GLN A 110 -18.73 -5.85 -1.44
N ARG A 111 -17.82 -5.14 -0.74
CA ARG A 111 -17.12 -3.98 -1.31
C ARG A 111 -16.05 -4.31 -2.34
N LYS A 112 -15.57 -5.55 -2.52
CA LYS A 112 -14.71 -5.89 -3.69
C LYS A 112 -15.46 -5.64 -4.99
N THR A 113 -16.76 -5.93 -5.01
CA THR A 113 -17.65 -5.64 -6.14
C THR A 113 -17.89 -4.13 -6.27
N ASP A 114 -18.01 -3.42 -5.15
CA ASP A 114 -18.17 -1.96 -5.15
C ASP A 114 -16.88 -1.18 -5.38
N LEU A 115 -15.69 -1.67 -5.04
CA LEU A 115 -14.43 -1.01 -5.34
C LEU A 115 -14.22 -1.01 -6.86
N ARG A 116 -14.55 -2.13 -7.50
CA ARG A 116 -14.51 -2.25 -8.96
C ARG A 116 -15.60 -1.43 -9.64
N LYS A 117 -16.75 -1.16 -9.01
CA LYS A 117 -17.82 -0.28 -9.57
C LYS A 117 -17.59 1.21 -9.27
N THR A 118 -17.25 1.55 -8.03
CA THR A 118 -17.06 2.91 -7.51
C THR A 118 -15.73 3.52 -7.99
N TYR A 119 -14.72 2.68 -8.19
CA TYR A 119 -13.38 3.11 -8.59
C TYR A 119 -12.91 2.42 -9.88
N ALA A 120 -13.83 1.91 -10.72
CA ALA A 120 -13.53 1.39 -12.06
C ALA A 120 -12.61 2.33 -12.86
N ASN A 121 -12.81 3.64 -12.70
CA ASN A 121 -12.06 4.67 -13.41
C ASN A 121 -10.72 5.05 -12.73
N LYS A 122 -10.41 4.45 -11.57
CA LYS A 122 -9.16 4.64 -10.83
C LYS A 122 -8.33 3.36 -10.71
N ILE A 123 -8.83 2.22 -11.19
CA ILE A 123 -8.17 0.89 -11.24
C ILE A 123 -7.81 0.57 -12.69
#